data_AF-M4CUF1-F1
#
_entry.id   AF-M4CUF1-F1
#
_cell.length_a   1.000
_cell.length_b   1.000
_cell.length_c   1.000
_cell.angle_alpha   90.00
_cell.angle_beta   90.00
_cell.angle_gamma   90.00
#
_symmetry.space_group_name_H-M   'P 1'
#
loop_
_entity.id
_entity.type
_entity.pdbx_description
1 polymer ?
#
loop_
_entity_poly.entity_id
_entity_poly.type
_entity_poly.pdbx_seq_one_letter_code
_entity_poly.pdbx_strand_id
1 'polypeptide(L)'
;MLRKRMESIAVAHGLEGVSLECANTLNAMLDVYLKKLIRSCVDLVGARSTDGREQGLVKQQQSQNKVNGPSDRRQDERSVSLLDFRTAMELNPHQLGEDWPTLLERISIQVFREEQRCERNHQL
;
A
#
# COMPACT_ATOMS: atom_id res chain seq x y z
N MET A 1 -3.75 -21.57 -0.30
CA MET A 1 -2.99 -21.48 0.98
C MET A 1 -3.83 -20.93 2.12
N LEU A 2 -4.68 -19.92 1.91
CA LEU A 2 -5.53 -19.34 2.95
C LEU A 2 -6.40 -20.37 3.69
N ARG A 3 -7.18 -21.19 2.97
CA ARG A 3 -8.06 -22.20 3.60
C ARG A 3 -7.31 -23.16 4.52
N LYS A 4 -6.14 -23.66 4.10
CA LYS A 4 -5.28 -24.51 4.94
C LYS A 4 -4.85 -23.83 6.24
N ARG A 5 -4.50 -22.53 6.18
CA ARG A 5 -4.17 -21.75 7.37
C ARG A 5 -5.39 -21.56 8.27
N MET A 6 -6.57 -21.30 7.69
CA MET A 6 -7.82 -21.18 8.44
C MET A 6 -8.20 -22.50 9.11
N GLU A 7 -8.11 -23.63 8.41
CA GLU A 7 -8.32 -24.98 8.95
C GLU A 7 -7.36 -25.26 10.12
N SER A 8 -6.06 -24.96 9.97
CA SER A 8 -5.07 -25.14 11.05
C SER A 8 -5.42 -24.34 12.31
N ILE A 9 -5.92 -23.11 12.16
CA ILE A 9 -6.35 -22.28 13.29
C ILE A 9 -7.62 -22.88 13.92
N ALA A 10 -8.62 -23.22 13.09
CA ALA A 10 -9.88 -23.80 13.56
C ALA A 10 -9.64 -25.10 14.36
N VAL A 11 -8.76 -25.98 13.88
CA VAL A 11 -8.34 -27.20 14.58
C VAL A 11 -7.65 -26.89 15.90
N ALA A 12 -6.79 -25.87 15.97
CA ALA A 12 -6.18 -25.43 17.23
C ALA A 12 -7.20 -24.93 18.27
N HIS A 13 -8.39 -24.52 17.81
CA HIS A 13 -9.52 -24.15 18.66
C HIS A 13 -10.55 -25.29 18.86
N GLY A 14 -10.24 -26.52 18.44
CA GLY A 14 -11.09 -27.71 18.65
C GLY A 14 -12.20 -27.91 17.61
N LEU A 15 -12.17 -27.18 16.49
CA LEU A 15 -13.10 -27.36 15.38
C LEU A 15 -12.55 -28.36 14.36
N GLU A 16 -13.43 -29.05 13.64
CA GLU A 16 -13.04 -30.04 12.62
C GLU A 16 -12.41 -29.39 11.38
N GLY A 17 -12.75 -28.13 11.09
CA GLY A 17 -12.22 -27.40 9.95
C GLY A 17 -12.99 -26.13 9.64
N VAL A 18 -12.86 -25.65 8.40
CA VAL A 18 -13.55 -24.45 7.90
C VAL A 18 -14.24 -24.77 6.59
N SER A 19 -15.50 -24.35 6.44
CA SER A 19 -16.22 -24.58 5.19
C SER A 19 -15.59 -23.81 4.02
N LEU A 20 -15.84 -24.30 2.80
CA LEU A 20 -15.37 -23.65 1.59
C LEU A 20 -15.96 -22.25 1.44
N GLU A 21 -17.25 -22.06 1.72
CA GLU A 21 -17.89 -20.74 1.62
C GLU A 21 -17.30 -19.75 2.63
N CYS A 22 -17.02 -20.18 3.86
CA CYS A 22 -16.39 -19.33 4.88
C CYS A 22 -15.00 -18.88 4.43
N ALA A 23 -14.19 -19.79 3.89
CA ALA A 23 -12.85 -19.46 3.39
C ALA A 23 -12.89 -18.50 2.20
N ASN A 24 -13.83 -18.70 1.26
CA ASN A 24 -13.99 -17.82 0.11
C ASN A 24 -14.46 -16.42 0.51
N THR A 25 -15.41 -16.33 1.45
CA THR A 25 -15.91 -15.05 1.96
C THR A 25 -14.80 -14.29 2.69
N LEU A 26 -14.02 -14.96 3.54
CA LEU A 26 -12.87 -14.32 4.19
C LEU A 26 -11.81 -13.87 3.19
N ASN A 27 -11.54 -14.67 2.14
CA ASN A 27 -10.60 -14.28 1.09
C ASN A 27 -11.04 -12.99 0.37
N ALA A 28 -12.34 -12.85 0.07
CA ALA A 28 -12.87 -11.64 -0.54
C ALA A 28 -12.75 -10.43 0.38
N MET A 29 -13.02 -10.59 1.69
CA MET A 29 -12.83 -9.52 2.68
C MET A 29 -11.34 -9.12 2.80
N LEU A 30 -10.43 -10.10 2.82
CA LEU A 30 -8.99 -9.84 2.83
C LEU A 30 -8.54 -9.10 1.57
N ASP A 31 -9.06 -9.46 0.39
CA ASP A 31 -8.75 -8.76 -0.86
C ASP A 31 -9.18 -7.27 -0.80
N VAL A 32 -10.39 -6.99 -0.31
CA VAL A 32 -10.85 -5.61 -0.10
C VAL A 32 -9.95 -4.87 0.89
N TYR A 33 -9.57 -5.52 1.99
CA TYR A 33 -8.70 -4.95 3.00
C TYR A 33 -7.30 -4.62 2.43
N LEU A 34 -6.68 -5.57 1.73
CA LEU A 34 -5.38 -5.38 1.08
C LEU A 34 -5.44 -4.24 0.06
N LYS A 35 -6.50 -4.17 -0.76
CA LYS A 35 -6.72 -3.06 -1.70
C LYS A 35 -6.75 -1.70 -1.01
N LYS A 36 -7.39 -1.59 0.17
CA LYS A 36 -7.43 -0.34 0.95
C LYS A 36 -6.05 0.07 1.47
N LEU A 37 -5.27 -0.89 1.98
CA LEU A 37 -3.91 -0.61 2.45
C LEU A 37 -3.00 -0.15 1.30
N ILE A 38 -3.03 -0.85 0.16
CA ILE A 38 -2.26 -0.49 -1.03
C ILE A 38 -2.69 0.89 -1.55
N ARG A 39 -4.00 1.16 -1.55
CA ARG A 39 -4.54 2.46 -1.99
C ARG A 39 -3.99 3.62 -1.15
N SER A 40 -3.89 3.45 0.17
CA SER A 40 -3.28 4.45 1.06
C SER A 40 -1.84 4.78 0.66
N CYS A 41 -1.08 3.79 0.18
CA CYS A 41 0.29 3.99 -0.31
C CYS A 41 0.31 4.70 -1.67
N VAL A 42 -0.60 4.32 -2.59
CA VAL A 42 -0.72 4.95 -3.92
C VAL A 42 -1.11 6.42 -3.80
N ASP A 43 -2.05 6.74 -2.92
CA ASP A 43 -2.51 8.11 -2.71
C ASP A 43 -1.37 8.98 -2.11
N LEU A 44 -0.55 8.42 -1.23
CA LEU A 44 0.65 9.07 -0.68
C LEU A 44 1.67 9.41 -1.78
N VAL A 45 2.00 8.44 -2.65
CA VAL A 45 2.93 8.65 -3.77
C VAL A 45 2.34 9.64 -4.80
N GLY A 46 1.02 9.60 -5.00
CA GLY A 46 0.29 10.54 -5.84
C GLY A 46 0.40 11.98 -5.35
N ALA A 47 0.18 12.21 -4.05
CA ALA A 47 0.28 13.54 -3.44
C ALA A 47 1.68 14.16 -3.58
N ARG A 48 2.73 13.36 -3.39
CA ARG A 48 4.13 13.79 -3.62
C ARG A 48 4.40 14.25 -5.05
N SER A 49 3.69 13.67 -6.02
CA SER A 49 3.88 13.95 -7.44
C SER A 49 3.06 15.14 -7.94
N THR A 50 1.98 15.51 -7.25
CA THR A 50 1.14 16.67 -7.61
C THR A 50 1.66 17.98 -7.04
N ASP A 51 2.36 17.93 -5.90
CA ASP A 51 2.92 19.12 -5.23
C ASP A 51 4.09 19.78 -6.01
N GLY A 52 4.64 19.08 -7.02
CA GLY A 52 5.65 19.63 -7.92
C GLY A 52 5.11 20.37 -9.15
N ARG A 53 3.78 20.50 -9.32
CA ARG A 53 3.18 21.06 -10.56
C ARG A 53 2.33 22.31 -10.39
N GLU A 54 2.23 22.88 -9.20
CA GLU A 54 1.43 24.10 -8.97
C GLU A 54 2.21 25.19 -8.21
N GLN A 55 3.27 25.72 -8.83
CA GLN A 55 3.69 27.11 -8.61
C GLN A 55 3.92 27.78 -9.95
N GLY A 56 2.82 28.25 -10.55
CA GLY A 56 2.90 28.92 -11.83
C GLY A 56 1.56 29.46 -12.31
N LEU A 57 0.76 30.08 -11.45
CA LEU A 57 -0.37 30.88 -11.93
C LEU A 57 -0.53 32.18 -11.14
N VAL A 58 0.27 33.17 -11.53
CA VAL A 58 -0.17 34.57 -11.49
C VAL A 58 -0.30 35.06 -12.94
N LYS A 59 -1.55 35.33 -13.30
CA LYS A 59 -2.07 36.26 -14.32
C LYS A 59 -2.06 35.89 -15.82
N GLN A 60 -3.30 35.98 -16.32
CA GLN A 60 -3.77 36.63 -17.56
C GLN A 60 -3.98 35.80 -18.84
N GLN A 61 -5.27 35.58 -19.09
CA GLN A 61 -6.07 35.88 -20.31
C GLN A 61 -5.66 35.32 -21.68
N GLN A 62 -6.69 34.70 -22.28
CA GLN A 62 -7.03 34.61 -23.71
C GLN A 62 -6.07 33.86 -24.65
N SER A 63 -6.51 32.71 -25.16
CA SER A 63 -7.07 32.57 -26.52
C SER A 63 -7.12 31.10 -26.98
N GLN A 64 -8.07 30.86 -27.88
CA GLN A 64 -8.47 29.64 -28.58
C GLN A 64 -7.38 28.64 -29.00
N ASN A 65 -7.84 27.38 -29.07
CA ASN A 65 -7.42 26.31 -29.98
C ASN A 65 -6.03 25.68 -29.78
N LYS A 66 -6.02 24.50 -29.15
CA LYS A 66 -5.19 23.37 -29.61
C LYS A 66 -5.72 22.04 -29.10
N VAL A 67 -6.35 21.29 -30.01
CA VAL A 67 -6.47 19.83 -29.94
C VAL A 67 -5.04 19.29 -29.94
N ASN A 68 -4.59 18.70 -28.83
CA ASN A 68 -3.36 17.88 -28.74
C ASN A 68 -3.48 16.95 -27.54
N GLY A 69 -4.09 15.78 -27.76
CA GLY A 69 -3.40 14.51 -27.55
C GLY A 69 -3.91 13.83 -26.28
N PRO A 70 -4.14 12.51 -26.29
CA PRO A 70 -4.36 11.81 -25.04
C PRO A 70 -3.12 12.09 -24.18
N SER A 71 -3.33 12.66 -22.99
CA SER A 71 -2.34 12.52 -21.94
C SER A 71 -2.25 11.03 -21.69
N ASP A 72 -1.38 10.38 -22.45
CA ASP A 72 -0.68 9.17 -22.09
C ASP A 72 0.04 9.53 -20.80
N ARG A 73 -0.74 9.54 -19.72
CA ARG A 73 -0.27 9.27 -18.39
C ARG A 73 0.30 7.87 -18.55
N ARG A 74 1.56 7.81 -19.00
CA ARG A 74 2.47 6.76 -18.59
C ARG A 74 2.27 6.73 -17.10
N GLN A 75 1.41 5.83 -16.65
CA GLN A 75 1.46 5.31 -15.31
C GLN A 75 2.82 4.64 -15.32
N ASP A 76 3.87 5.46 -15.12
CA ASP A 76 5.18 4.98 -14.70
C ASP A 76 4.86 3.91 -13.67
N GLU A 77 5.46 2.74 -13.84
CA GLU A 77 5.36 1.60 -12.96
C GLU A 77 5.90 1.99 -11.58
N ARG A 78 5.21 2.89 -10.89
CA ARG A 78 5.53 3.41 -9.57
C ARG A 78 5.14 2.29 -8.62
N SER A 79 6.11 1.42 -8.37
CA SER A 79 6.02 0.42 -7.34
C SER A 79 5.91 1.12 -5.98
N VAL A 80 5.01 0.62 -5.13
CA VAL A 80 4.97 1.00 -3.72
C VAL A 80 6.18 0.42 -3.01
N SER A 81 7.00 1.26 -2.38
CA SER A 81 8.13 0.81 -1.56
C SER A 81 7.67 0.44 -0.14
N LEU A 82 8.52 -0.29 0.60
CA LEU A 82 8.27 -0.56 2.02
C LEU A 82 8.22 0.73 2.85
N LEU A 83 8.98 1.76 2.46
CA LEU A 83 8.92 3.08 3.09
C LEU A 83 7.57 3.75 2.85
N ASP A 84 7.04 3.73 1.62
CA ASP A 84 5.71 4.28 1.32
C ASP A 84 4.62 3.56 2.13
N PHE A 85 4.75 2.23 2.27
CA PHE A 85 3.87 1.45 3.13
C PHE A 85 3.96 1.87 4.59
N ARG A 86 5.18 1.98 5.15
CA ARG A 86 5.40 2.45 6.52
C ARG A 86 4.75 3.82 6.75
N THR A 87 5.05 4.80 5.89
CA THR A 87 4.52 6.16 6.04
C THR A 87 2.99 6.18 5.94
N ALA A 88 2.39 5.42 5.02
CA ALA A 88 0.93 5.35 4.91
C ALA A 88 0.27 4.76 6.17
N MET A 89 0.91 3.76 6.79
CA MET A 89 0.42 3.18 8.04
C MET A 89 0.65 4.10 9.25
N GLU A 90 1.72 4.89 9.28
CA GLU A 90 1.94 5.90 10.33
C GLU A 90 0.90 7.03 10.27
N LEU A 91 0.43 7.41 9.07
CA LEU A 91 -0.61 8.42 8.89
C LEU A 91 -2.00 7.95 9.30
N ASN A 92 -2.29 6.64 9.21
CA ASN A 92 -3.57 6.07 9.63
C ASN A 92 -3.38 4.65 10.22
N PRO A 93 -2.90 4.56 11.47
CA PRO A 93 -2.46 3.30 12.07
C PRO A 93 -3.58 2.31 12.34
N HIS A 94 -4.79 2.80 12.63
CA HIS A 94 -5.95 1.97 12.90
C HIS A 94 -6.34 1.06 11.73
N GLN A 95 -5.89 1.34 10.50
CA GLN A 95 -6.08 0.45 9.38
C GLN A 95 -5.37 -0.89 9.54
N LEU A 96 -4.34 -1.00 10.39
CA LEU A 96 -3.63 -2.26 10.68
C LEU A 96 -4.38 -3.19 11.65
N GLY A 97 -5.52 -2.75 12.20
CA GLY A 97 -6.28 -3.50 13.20
C GLY A 97 -5.86 -3.18 14.63
N GLU A 98 -6.27 -4.02 15.58
CA GLU A 98 -6.10 -3.78 17.01
C GLU A 98 -4.62 -3.73 17.44
N ASP A 99 -3.80 -4.64 16.92
CA ASP A 99 -2.37 -4.75 17.23
C ASP A 99 -1.48 -3.78 16.43
N TRP A 100 -2.06 -2.69 15.90
CA TRP A 100 -1.34 -1.73 15.07
C TRP A 100 -0.03 -1.22 15.70
N PRO A 101 0.12 -1.00 17.04
CA PRO A 101 1.38 -0.52 17.59
C PRO A 101 2.53 -1.51 17.38
N THR A 102 2.28 -2.80 17.65
CA THR A 102 3.28 -3.87 17.45
C THR A 102 3.55 -4.14 15.97
N LEU A 103 2.53 -4.01 15.12
CA LEU A 103 2.71 -4.16 13.67
C LEU A 103 3.55 -3.02 13.07
N LEU A 104 3.33 -1.77 13.50
CA LEU A 104 4.15 -0.63 13.09
C LEU A 104 5.62 -0.77 13.52
N GLU A 105 5.86 -1.27 14.73
CA GLU A 105 7.22 -1.54 15.20
C GLU A 105 7.93 -2.54 14.27
N ARG A 106 7.26 -3.65 13.92
CA ARG A 106 7.79 -4.66 12.99
C ARG A 106 8.08 -4.08 11.60
N ILE A 107 7.17 -3.26 11.08
CA ILE A 107 7.37 -2.58 9.79
C ILE A 107 8.60 -1.67 9.86
N SER A 108 8.75 -0.90 10.94
CA SER A 108 9.87 0.01 11.13
C SER A 108 11.21 -0.73 11.23
N ILE A 109 11.25 -1.85 11.96
CA ILE A 109 12.43 -2.72 12.03
C ILE A 109 12.77 -3.30 10.65
N GLN A 110 11.76 -3.69 9.86
CA GLN A 110 11.98 -4.24 8.53
C GLN A 110 12.54 -3.18 7.56
N VAL A 111 12.01 -1.95 7.59
CA VAL A 111 12.55 -0.81 6.82
C VAL A 111 14.03 -0.60 7.16
N PHE A 112 14.36 -0.51 8.45
CA PHE A 112 15.74 -0.34 8.90
C PHE A 112 16.68 -1.48 8.46
N ARG A 113 16.20 -2.74 8.45
CA ARG A 113 16.98 -3.89 7.97
C ARG A 113 17.23 -3.85 6.47
N GLU A 114 16.27 -3.37 5.69
CA GLU A 114 16.39 -3.25 4.23
C GLU A 114 17.38 -2.15 3.84
N GLU A 115 17.38 -1.02 4.56
CA GLU A 115 18.35 0.08 4.38
C GLU A 115 19.79 -0.42 4.58
N GLN A 116 20.07 -1.11 5.69
CA GLN A 116 21.40 -1.68 5.96
C GLN A 116 21.83 -2.78 4.96
N ARG A 117 20.87 -3.47 4.34
CA ARG A 117 21.19 -4.45 3.31
C ARG A 117 21.58 -3.76 2.01
N CYS A 118 20.92 -2.66 1.67
CA CYS A 118 21.27 -1.86 0.49
C CYS A 118 22.67 -1.23 0.65
N GLU A 119 22.97 -0.68 1.82
CA GLU A 119 24.27 -0.08 2.12
C GLU A 119 25.43 -1.07 2.00
N ARG A 120 25.25 -2.30 2.50
CA ARG A 120 26.28 -3.36 2.41
C ARG A 120 26.50 -3.86 0.98
N ASN A 121 25.48 -3.89 0.15
CA ASN A 121 25.60 -4.31 -1.26
C ASN A 121 26.24 -3.24 -2.16
N HIS A 122 26.31 -1.98 -1.72
CA HIS A 122 26.94 -0.88 -2.48
C HIS A 122 28.44 -0.70 -2.15
N GLN A 123 28.98 -1.47 -1.20
CA GLN A 123 30.39 -1.46 -0.80
C GLN A 123 31.19 -2.66 -1.34
N LEU A 124 30.60 -3.45 -2.25
CA LEU A 124 31.22 -4.56 -2.98
C LEU A 124 31.24 -4.24 -4.48
#